data_AF-A0A430I0F5-F1
#
_entry.id   AF-A0A430I0F5-F1
#
_cell.length_a   1.000
_cell.length_b   1.000
_cell.length_c   1.000
_cell.angle_alpha   90.00
_cell.angle_beta   90.00
_cell.angle_gamma   90.00
#
_symmetry.space_group_name_H-M   'P 1'
#
loop_
_entity.id
_entity.type
_entity.pdbx_description
1 polymer ?
#
loop_
_entity_poly.entity_id
_entity_poly.type
_entity_poly.pdbx_seq_one_letter_code
_entity_poly.pdbx_strand_id
1 'polypeptide(L)'
;MSREVDLLVRAQDLLCDRPGALRVATTLSHFGEHSLGWFALAGAGAVVDKQRRRQWVALGVSAFTSHAASVVIKRVVRRNRPHDPRIRVGVGTPSKLSFPSSHSTSTAAALTSLSQLSGSRLPLAGIPVMMVSRMVLGVHYPTDTLAGAVLGAATARIVTTIERKTA
;
A
#
# COMPACT_ATOMS: atom_id res chain seq x y z
N MET A 1 0.20 22.08 5.90
CA MET A 1 -0.10 21.03 6.89
C MET A 1 -1.56 21.02 7.36
N SER A 2 -2.20 22.15 7.72
CA SER A 2 -3.57 22.10 8.28
C SER A 2 -4.59 21.39 7.38
N ARG A 3 -4.59 21.66 6.06
CA ARG A 3 -5.52 21.02 5.12
C ARG A 3 -5.43 19.49 5.08
N GLU A 4 -4.22 18.93 5.16
CA GLU A 4 -4.04 17.47 5.18
C GLU A 4 -4.49 16.84 6.48
N VAL A 5 -4.29 17.55 7.60
CA VAL A 5 -4.81 17.16 8.90
C VAL A 5 -6.33 17.18 8.87
N ASP A 6 -6.94 18.25 8.38
CA ASP A 6 -8.40 18.39 8.32
C ASP A 6 -9.04 17.29 7.45
N LEU A 7 -8.39 16.91 6.34
CA LEU A 7 -8.82 15.78 5.51
C LEU A 7 -8.70 14.43 6.24
N LEU A 8 -7.63 14.24 7.01
CA LEU A 8 -7.43 13.02 7.80
C LEU A 8 -8.48 12.92 8.90
N VAL A 9 -8.66 14.00 9.68
CA VAL A 9 -9.67 14.07 10.75
C VAL A 9 -11.06 13.81 10.17
N ARG A 10 -11.42 14.47 9.07
CA ARG A 10 -12.71 14.23 8.39
C ARG A 10 -12.88 12.77 7.96
N ALA A 11 -11.81 12.12 7.47
CA ALA A 11 -11.89 10.71 7.14
C ALA A 11 -12.10 9.82 8.38
N GLN A 12 -11.51 10.18 9.51
CA GLN A 12 -11.73 9.48 10.78
C GLN A 12 -13.15 9.69 11.29
N ASP A 13 -13.67 10.91 11.29
CA ASP A 13 -15.03 11.23 11.73
C ASP A 13 -16.09 10.48 10.91
N LEU A 14 -15.83 10.26 9.61
CA LEU A 14 -16.73 9.53 8.73
C LEU A 14 -16.66 8.00 8.88
N LEU A 15 -15.53 7.46 9.37
CA LEU A 15 -15.23 6.02 9.24
C LEU A 15 -14.93 5.31 10.55
N CYS A 16 -14.21 5.93 11.49
CA CYS A 16 -13.75 5.26 12.69
C CYS A 16 -14.90 4.78 13.60
N ASP A 17 -16.01 5.51 13.61
CA ASP A 17 -17.17 5.17 14.43
C ASP A 17 -18.11 4.16 13.74
N ARG A 18 -17.78 3.74 12.51
CA ARG A 18 -18.50 2.65 11.84
C ARG A 18 -18.09 1.29 12.39
N PRO A 19 -19.04 0.38 12.65
CA PRO A 19 -18.75 -0.95 13.14
C PRO A 19 -17.71 -1.68 12.28
N GLY A 20 -16.61 -2.12 12.89
CA GLY A 20 -15.59 -2.93 12.22
C GLY A 20 -14.56 -2.15 11.39
N ALA A 21 -14.70 -0.83 11.17
CA ALA A 21 -13.76 -0.06 10.35
C ALA A 21 -12.32 -0.14 10.86
N LEU A 22 -12.12 0.04 12.17
CA LEU A 22 -10.80 -0.11 12.80
C LEU A 22 -10.25 -1.53 12.67
N ARG A 23 -11.09 -2.56 12.83
CA ARG A 23 -10.65 -3.96 12.68
C ARG A 23 -10.17 -4.23 11.25
N VAL A 24 -10.97 -3.83 10.25
CA VAL A 24 -10.60 -3.97 8.84
C VAL A 24 -9.29 -3.24 8.55
N ALA A 25 -9.14 -2.01 9.04
CA ALA A 25 -7.93 -1.23 8.84
C ALA A 25 -6.70 -1.89 9.48
N THR A 26 -6.84 -2.42 10.69
CA THR A 26 -5.79 -3.18 11.38
C THR A 26 -5.44 -4.48 10.66
N THR A 27 -6.43 -5.25 10.19
CA THR A 27 -6.20 -6.46 9.38
C THR A 27 -5.43 -6.13 8.10
N LEU A 28 -5.82 -5.06 7.40
CA LEU A 28 -5.09 -4.58 6.22
C LEU A 28 -3.66 -4.13 6.58
N SER A 29 -3.46 -3.53 7.75
CA SER A 29 -2.14 -3.19 8.26
C SER A 29 -1.27 -4.43 8.43
N HIS A 30 -1.78 -5.49 9.04
CA HIS A 30 -1.05 -6.74 9.21
C HIS A 30 -0.75 -7.41 7.88
N PHE A 31 -1.71 -7.42 6.95
CA PHE A 31 -1.52 -7.98 5.62
C PHE A 31 -0.41 -7.26 4.83
N GLY A 32 -0.40 -5.93 4.88
CA GLY A 32 0.59 -5.10 4.20
C GLY A 32 1.93 -4.98 4.93
N GLU A 33 2.05 -5.52 6.14
CA GLU A 33 3.26 -5.44 6.97
C GLU A 33 4.44 -6.08 6.24
N HIS A 34 5.50 -5.32 5.99
CA HIS A 34 6.66 -5.71 5.17
C HIS A 34 6.32 -6.34 3.80
N SER A 35 5.11 -6.08 3.28
CA SER A 35 4.57 -6.70 2.06
C SER A 35 4.36 -8.22 2.12
N LEU A 36 4.32 -8.81 3.32
CA LEU A 36 4.23 -10.27 3.53
C LEU A 36 2.99 -10.89 2.89
N GLY A 37 1.81 -10.25 3.02
CA GLY A 37 0.58 -10.75 2.40
C GLY A 37 0.67 -10.81 0.87
N TRP A 38 1.35 -9.84 0.26
CA TRP A 38 1.57 -9.81 -1.19
C TRP A 38 2.57 -10.88 -1.65
N PHE A 39 3.60 -11.17 -0.86
CA PHE A 39 4.51 -12.30 -1.14
C PHE A 39 3.83 -13.64 -1.02
N ALA A 40 3.00 -13.83 0.00
CA ALA A 40 2.23 -15.06 0.17
C ALA A 40 1.30 -15.27 -1.04
N LEU A 41 0.59 -14.21 -1.47
CA LEU A 41 -0.26 -14.25 -2.66
C LEU A 41 0.54 -14.58 -3.93
N ALA A 42 1.67 -13.90 -4.13
CA ALA A 42 2.56 -14.13 -5.28
C ALA A 42 3.08 -15.57 -5.32
N GLY A 43 3.55 -16.08 -4.19
CA GLY A 43 4.08 -17.43 -4.06
C GLY A 43 3.02 -18.50 -4.28
N ALA A 44 1.85 -18.35 -3.64
CA ALA A 44 0.73 -19.26 -3.84
C ALA A 44 0.27 -19.28 -5.31
N GLY A 45 0.11 -18.10 -5.91
CA GLY A 45 -0.24 -17.99 -7.33
C GLY A 45 0.82 -18.64 -8.24
N ALA A 46 2.11 -18.43 -7.97
CA ALA A 46 3.20 -19.04 -8.74
C ALA A 46 3.24 -20.57 -8.66
N VAL A 47 2.74 -21.16 -7.56
CA VAL A 47 2.66 -22.62 -7.36
C VAL A 47 1.41 -23.20 -8.03
N VAL A 48 0.26 -22.55 -7.87
CA VAL A 48 -1.04 -23.02 -8.38
C VAL A 48 -1.17 -22.81 -9.89
N ASP A 49 -0.77 -21.63 -10.38
CA ASP A 49 -0.92 -21.20 -11.76
C ASP A 49 0.44 -21.25 -12.47
N LYS A 50 0.88 -22.48 -12.75
CA LYS A 50 2.19 -22.75 -13.37
C LYS A 50 2.34 -22.10 -14.75
N GLN A 51 1.25 -21.91 -15.49
CA GLN A 51 1.25 -21.28 -16.82
C GLN A 51 1.62 -19.80 -16.74
N ARG A 52 1.16 -19.08 -15.71
CA ARG A 52 1.49 -17.66 -15.48
C ARG A 52 2.49 -17.45 -14.36
N ARG A 53 3.31 -18.47 -14.03
CA ARG A 53 4.27 -18.43 -12.92
C ARG A 53 5.17 -17.19 -12.95
N ARG A 54 5.66 -16.79 -14.12
CA ARG A 54 6.50 -15.59 -14.29
C ARG A 54 5.78 -14.30 -13.89
N GLN A 55 4.50 -14.19 -14.23
CA GLN A 55 3.69 -13.01 -13.90
C GLN A 55 3.41 -12.94 -12.39
N TRP A 56 3.18 -14.08 -11.75
CA TRP A 56 3.05 -14.17 -10.29
C TRP A 56 4.35 -13.81 -9.58
N VAL A 57 5.50 -14.27 -10.08
CA VAL A 57 6.82 -13.85 -9.58
C VAL A 57 7.01 -12.34 -9.77
N ALA A 58 6.66 -11.78 -10.94
CA ALA A 58 6.74 -10.34 -11.19
C ALA A 58 5.85 -9.50 -10.26
N LEU A 59 4.69 -10.01 -9.84
CA LEU A 59 3.86 -9.38 -8.81
C LEU A 59 4.63 -9.29 -7.49
N GLY A 60 5.23 -10.40 -7.04
CA GLY A 60 6.06 -10.43 -5.83
C GLY A 60 7.25 -9.47 -5.92
N VAL A 61 7.98 -9.48 -7.04
CA VAL A 61 9.10 -8.55 -7.30
C VAL A 61 8.62 -7.10 -7.26
N SER A 62 7.47 -6.79 -7.88
CA SER A 62 6.90 -5.44 -7.87
C SER A 62 6.59 -4.96 -6.44
N ALA A 63 5.97 -5.81 -5.62
CA ALA A 63 5.68 -5.51 -4.22
C ALA A 63 6.96 -5.29 -3.41
N PHE A 64 7.99 -6.15 -3.58
CA PHE A 64 9.29 -6.01 -2.92
C PHE A 64 9.99 -4.71 -3.29
N THR A 65 10.22 -4.49 -4.59
CA THR A 65 11.00 -3.36 -5.09
C THR A 65 10.34 -2.04 -4.74
N SER A 66 9.01 -1.97 -4.83
CA SER A 66 8.26 -0.76 -4.46
C SER A 66 8.33 -0.50 -2.96
N HIS A 67 8.23 -1.55 -2.12
CA HIS A 67 8.43 -1.43 -0.68
C HIS A 67 9.84 -0.93 -0.35
N ALA A 68 10.87 -1.53 -0.92
CA ALA A 68 12.26 -1.12 -0.73
C ALA A 68 12.49 0.34 -1.15
N ALA A 69 11.97 0.75 -2.31
CA ALA A 69 12.02 2.13 -2.78
C ALA A 69 11.35 3.08 -1.77
N SER A 70 10.19 2.71 -1.22
CA SER A 70 9.49 3.51 -0.19
C SER A 70 10.35 3.69 1.06
N VAL A 71 11.10 2.66 1.49
CA VAL A 71 11.97 2.71 2.66
C VAL A 71 13.16 3.64 2.42
N VAL A 72 13.76 3.59 1.22
CA VAL A 72 14.84 4.50 0.83
C VAL A 72 14.35 5.95 0.82
N ILE A 73 13.26 6.23 0.10
CA ILE A 73 12.69 7.59 0.00
C ILE A 73 12.33 8.12 1.39
N LYS A 74 11.80 7.27 2.26
CA LYS A 74 11.44 7.64 3.64
C LYS A 74 12.63 8.13 4.45
N ARG A 75 13.81 7.52 4.29
CA ARG A 75 15.05 7.94 4.96
C ARG A 75 15.61 9.26 4.42
N VAL A 76 15.26 9.64 3.20
CA VAL A 76 15.65 10.91 2.56
C VAL A 76 14.67 12.03 2.95
N VAL A 77 13.38 11.83 2.72
CA VAL A 77 12.35 12.87 2.92
C VAL A 77 12.11 13.15 4.41
N ARG A 78 12.21 12.12 5.26
CA ARG A 78 12.11 12.21 6.73
C ARG A 78 10.88 12.99 7.25
N ARG A 79 9.76 12.94 6.52
CA ARG A 79 8.50 13.57 6.96
C ARG A 79 8.00 12.90 8.25
N ASN A 80 7.65 13.69 9.25
CA ASN A 80 7.04 13.20 10.49
C ASN A 80 5.62 12.69 10.26
N ARG A 81 5.20 11.71 11.07
CA ARG A 81 3.80 11.22 11.11
C ARG A 81 2.81 12.28 11.61
N PRO A 82 1.50 12.08 11.34
CA PRO A 82 0.45 12.85 11.97
C PRO A 82 0.59 12.87 13.50
N HIS A 83 0.49 14.07 14.08
CA HIS A 83 0.66 14.33 15.52
C HIS A 83 -0.28 15.42 16.04
N ASP A 84 -1.26 15.85 15.23
CA ASP A 84 -2.29 16.80 15.67
C ASP A 84 -3.18 16.12 16.74
N PRO A 85 -3.51 16.80 17.85
CA PRO A 85 -4.31 16.23 18.94
C PRO A 85 -5.70 15.70 18.54
N ARG A 86 -6.25 16.18 17.41
CA ARG A 86 -7.55 15.72 16.89
C ARG A 86 -7.47 14.33 16.24
N ILE A 87 -6.28 13.82 15.96
CA ILE A 87 -6.08 12.57 15.23
C ILE A 87 -6.05 11.38 16.18
N ARG A 88 -6.90 10.38 15.93
CA ARG A 88 -6.92 9.11 16.66
C ARG A 88 -5.85 8.17 16.10
N VAL A 89 -4.85 7.77 16.90
CA VAL A 89 -3.84 6.79 16.46
C VAL A 89 -4.30 5.38 16.81
N GLY A 90 -4.59 4.56 15.80
CA GLY A 90 -5.19 3.24 15.96
C GLY A 90 -4.18 2.07 16.08
N VAL A 91 -2.92 2.28 15.71
CA VAL A 91 -1.86 1.26 15.78
C VAL A 91 -0.50 1.88 16.10
N GLY A 92 0.37 1.10 16.76
CA GLY A 92 1.78 1.44 16.91
C GLY A 92 2.51 1.41 15.56
N THR A 93 3.57 2.21 15.43
CA THR A 93 4.43 2.19 14.25
C THR A 93 5.91 2.12 14.65
N PRO A 94 6.73 1.29 13.98
CA PRO A 94 8.14 1.12 14.34
C PRO A 94 9.02 2.34 13.98
N SER A 95 8.52 3.24 13.14
CA SER A 95 9.24 4.44 12.69
C SER A 95 8.34 5.67 12.80
N LYS A 96 8.93 6.81 13.20
CA LYS A 96 8.28 8.13 13.23
C LYS A 96 8.07 8.76 11.84
N LEU A 97 8.56 8.12 10.78
CA LEU A 97 8.55 8.65 9.41
C LEU A 97 7.33 8.20 8.59
N SER A 98 6.70 9.14 7.90
CA SER A 98 5.40 8.96 7.22
C SER A 98 5.48 8.87 5.70
N PHE A 99 6.35 9.63 5.05
CA PHE A 99 6.36 9.72 3.58
C PHE A 99 7.36 8.77 2.91
N PRO A 100 7.00 8.11 1.80
CA PRO A 100 5.63 7.77 1.41
C PRO A 100 5.09 6.61 2.28
N SER A 101 3.81 6.32 2.15
CA SER A 101 3.21 5.16 2.83
C SER A 101 3.67 3.85 2.17
N SER A 102 4.44 3.05 2.91
CA SER A 102 4.95 1.75 2.43
C SER A 102 3.81 0.75 2.16
N HIS A 103 2.78 0.71 3.01
CA HIS A 103 1.57 -0.11 2.79
C HIS A 103 0.82 0.28 1.51
N SER A 104 0.63 1.58 1.27
CA SER A 104 0.01 2.07 0.02
C SER A 104 0.87 1.70 -1.20
N THR A 105 2.18 1.84 -1.05
CA THR A 105 3.16 1.56 -2.12
C THR A 105 3.16 0.11 -2.56
N SER A 106 3.37 -0.83 -1.64
CA SER A 106 3.42 -2.25 -1.99
C SER A 106 2.07 -2.79 -2.44
N THR A 107 0.96 -2.29 -1.86
CA THR A 107 -0.39 -2.64 -2.27
C THR A 107 -0.71 -2.17 -3.68
N ALA A 108 -0.38 -0.93 -4.02
CA ALA A 108 -0.60 -0.43 -5.37
C ALA A 108 0.25 -1.18 -6.40
N ALA A 109 1.49 -1.54 -6.06
CA ALA A 109 2.30 -2.39 -6.93
C ALA A 109 1.65 -3.75 -7.16
N ALA A 110 1.31 -4.47 -6.08
CA ALA A 110 0.74 -5.81 -6.16
C ALA A 110 -0.59 -5.83 -6.92
N LEU A 111 -1.51 -4.91 -6.62
CA LEU A 111 -2.83 -4.85 -7.26
C LEU A 111 -2.74 -4.38 -8.72
N THR A 112 -1.78 -3.53 -9.06
CA THR A 112 -1.51 -3.14 -10.47
C THR A 112 -0.94 -4.32 -11.26
N SER A 113 -0.04 -5.11 -10.68
CA SER A 113 0.45 -6.34 -11.31
C SER A 113 -0.66 -7.39 -11.44
N LEU A 114 -1.49 -7.56 -10.41
CA LEU A 114 -2.62 -8.50 -10.44
C LEU A 114 -3.68 -8.10 -11.48
N SER A 115 -3.93 -6.81 -11.63
CA SER A 115 -4.82 -6.28 -12.67
C SER A 115 -4.31 -6.62 -14.08
N GLN A 116 -3.00 -6.49 -14.31
CA GLN A 116 -2.38 -6.87 -15.59
C GLN A 116 -2.39 -8.38 -15.81
N LEU A 117 -2.10 -9.17 -14.77
CA LEU A 117 -2.10 -10.64 -14.82
C LEU A 117 -3.49 -11.21 -15.13
N SER A 118 -4.53 -10.67 -14.48
CA SER A 118 -5.91 -11.14 -14.63
C SER A 118 -6.65 -10.55 -15.84
N GLY A 119 -6.12 -9.48 -16.45
CA GLY A 119 -6.83 -8.68 -17.45
C GLY A 119 -8.01 -7.86 -16.89
N SER A 120 -8.26 -7.92 -15.58
CA SER A 120 -9.37 -7.23 -14.92
C SER A 120 -8.91 -5.97 -14.20
N ARG A 121 -9.73 -4.92 -14.19
CA ARG A 121 -9.49 -3.70 -13.40
C ARG A 121 -9.96 -3.81 -11.95
N LEU A 122 -10.71 -4.86 -11.60
CA LEU A 122 -11.26 -5.05 -10.25
C LEU A 122 -10.22 -4.98 -9.13
N PRO A 123 -9.00 -5.55 -9.26
CA PRO A 123 -7.98 -5.45 -8.21
C PRO A 123 -7.63 -4.01 -7.84
N LEU A 124 -7.71 -3.06 -8.79
CA LEU A 124 -7.33 -1.66 -8.55
C LEU A 124 -8.23 -0.97 -7.51
N ALA A 125 -9.45 -1.46 -7.28
CA ALA A 125 -10.34 -0.95 -6.25
C ALA A 125 -9.77 -1.13 -4.83
N GLY A 126 -8.85 -2.08 -4.62
CA GLY A 126 -8.19 -2.26 -3.32
C GLY A 126 -7.18 -1.16 -2.96
N ILE A 127 -6.71 -0.39 -3.94
CA ILE A 127 -5.74 0.71 -3.72
C ILE A 127 -6.34 1.81 -2.83
N PRO A 128 -7.48 2.44 -3.17
CA PRO A 128 -8.09 3.44 -2.30
C PRO A 128 -8.50 2.87 -0.96
N VAL A 129 -8.90 1.59 -0.87
CA VAL A 129 -9.21 0.92 0.40
C VAL A 129 -7.99 0.89 1.31
N MET A 130 -6.82 0.48 0.79
CA MET A 130 -5.58 0.51 1.56
C MET A 130 -5.19 1.94 1.96
N MET A 131 -5.29 2.92 1.04
CA MET A 131 -4.98 4.33 1.34
C MET A 131 -5.83 4.84 2.51
N VAL A 132 -7.15 4.61 2.45
CA VAL A 132 -8.10 5.01 3.50
C VAL A 132 -7.80 4.29 4.81
N SER A 133 -7.47 2.99 4.78
CA SER A 133 -7.10 2.25 6.00
C SER A 133 -5.97 2.93 6.79
N ARG A 134 -4.99 3.53 6.09
CA ARG A 134 -3.86 4.20 6.75
C ARG A 134 -4.26 5.53 7.39
N MET A 135 -5.24 6.22 6.83
CA MET A 135 -5.82 7.44 7.38
C MET A 135 -6.73 7.14 8.56
N VAL A 136 -7.56 6.09 8.46
CA VAL A 136 -8.39 5.58 9.58
C VAL A 136 -7.52 5.25 10.79
N LEU A 137 -6.37 4.61 10.56
CA LEU A 137 -5.40 4.31 11.62
C LEU A 137 -4.61 5.53 12.13
N GLY A 138 -4.75 6.69 11.50
CA GLY A 138 -4.11 7.94 11.94
C GLY A 138 -2.60 8.02 11.69
N VAL A 139 -2.05 7.14 10.84
CA VAL A 139 -0.59 6.95 10.72
C VAL A 139 0.02 7.59 9.48
N HIS A 140 -0.78 8.05 8.53
CA HIS A 140 -0.33 8.68 7.29
C HIS A 140 -1.26 9.80 6.84
N TYR A 141 -0.69 10.88 6.28
CA TYR A 141 -1.42 11.93 5.60
C TYR A 141 -1.94 11.46 4.23
N PRO A 142 -2.99 12.11 3.67
CA PRO A 142 -3.49 11.78 2.34
C PRO A 142 -2.43 11.81 1.23
N THR A 143 -1.47 12.74 1.31
CA THR A 143 -0.41 12.80 0.30
C THR A 143 0.64 11.69 0.45
N ASP A 144 0.86 11.16 1.66
CA ASP A 144 1.74 10.02 1.86
C ASP A 144 1.19 8.76 1.18
N THR A 145 -0.13 8.57 1.27
CA THR A 145 -0.82 7.41 0.70
C THR A 145 -0.97 7.54 -0.80
N LEU A 146 -1.28 8.74 -1.31
CA LEU A 146 -1.34 9.03 -2.74
C LEU A 146 0.02 8.87 -3.42
N ALA A 147 1.08 9.46 -2.85
CA ALA A 147 2.44 9.32 -3.40
C ALA A 147 2.90 7.86 -3.38
N GLY A 148 2.57 7.13 -2.31
CA GLY A 148 2.81 5.68 -2.26
C GLY A 148 2.08 4.93 -3.37
N ALA A 149 0.80 5.21 -3.59
CA ALA A 149 0.03 4.54 -4.63
C ALA A 149 0.61 4.79 -6.04
N VAL A 150 0.99 6.04 -6.34
CA VAL A 150 1.64 6.41 -7.60
C VAL A 150 2.96 5.68 -7.78
N LEU A 151 3.82 5.67 -6.75
CA LEU A 151 5.11 4.97 -6.76
C LEU A 151 4.94 3.46 -7.00
N GLY A 152 3.98 2.84 -6.31
CA GLY A 152 3.67 1.42 -6.45
C GLY A 152 3.20 1.06 -7.86
N ALA A 153 2.22 1.80 -8.39
CA ALA A 153 1.71 1.58 -9.74
C ALA A 153 2.80 1.78 -10.82
N ALA A 154 3.66 2.79 -10.67
CA ALA A 154 4.79 3.01 -11.57
C ALA A 154 5.79 1.85 -11.52
N THR A 155 6.14 1.38 -10.31
CA THR A 155 7.04 0.25 -10.12
C THR A 155 6.51 -1.02 -10.78
N ALA A 156 5.22 -1.34 -10.58
CA ALA A 156 4.59 -2.49 -11.22
C ALA A 156 4.63 -2.43 -12.75
N ARG A 157 4.37 -1.26 -13.35
CA ARG A 157 4.48 -1.10 -14.80
C ARG A 157 5.88 -1.34 -15.32
N ILE A 158 6.91 -0.87 -14.62
CA ILE A 158 8.31 -1.09 -14.98
C ILE A 158 8.64 -2.58 -14.91
N VAL A 159 8.33 -3.23 -13.78
CA VAL A 159 8.64 -4.65 -13.56
C VAL A 159 7.90 -5.54 -14.57
N THR A 160 6.59 -5.33 -14.80
CA THR A 160 5.84 -6.11 -15.80
C THR A 160 6.32 -5.85 -17.22
N THR A 161 6.83 -4.65 -17.53
CA THR A 161 7.43 -4.39 -18.84
C THR A 161 8.75 -5.15 -19.03
N ILE A 162 9.59 -5.22 -18.00
CA ILE A 162 10.83 -6.01 -18.03
C ILE A 162 10.52 -7.49 -18.13
N GLU A 163 9.55 -7.99 -17.36
CA GLU A 163 9.12 -9.39 -17.40
C GLU A 163 8.67 -9.81 -18.79
N ARG A 164 7.83 -9.00 -19.46
CA ARG A 164 7.36 -9.27 -20.82
C ARG A 164 8.47 -9.24 -21.87
N LYS A 165 9.46 -8.37 -21.71
CA LYS A 165 10.61 -8.27 -22.66
C LYS A 165 11.59 -9.43 -22.52
N THR A 166 11.58 -10.12 -21.39
CA THR A 166 12.48 -11.24 -21.09
C THR A 166 11.75 -12.58 -21.16
N ALA A 167 10.50 -12.59 -21.64
CA ALA A 167 9.64 -13.75 -21.82
C ALA A 167 9.78 -14.33 -23.21
#